data_AF-J4TGZ7-F1
#
_entry.id   AF-J4TGZ7-F1
#
_cell.length_a   1.000
_cell.length_b   1.000
_cell.length_c   1.000
_cell.angle_alpha   90.00
_cell.angle_beta   90.00
_cell.angle_gamma   90.00
#
_symmetry.space_group_name_H-M   'P 1'
#
loop_
_entity.id
_entity.type
_entity.pdbx_description
1 polymer ?
#
loop_
_entity_poly.entity_id
_entity_poly.type
_entity_poly.pdbx_seq_one_letter_code
_entity_poly.pdbx_strand_id
1 'polypeptide(L)'
;MADKRMFSLKIVDSDLFLDMPLSSQCLYFHLSMRADDDGFVNNPKKIIKIIGANEDDLKILIAKGFVIVFERGIIVITHWKINNFIRKDRYKPTLYENEVQSLSQTKNGMYIKEVGCHLVDQRLTSGQPSIDKGRLDKVSIDKGREESTPPPNSKKYGEYQNIILTDEQYKALQEKLQSHTDTMIEKLSRYIKSTGKTYQDHYVTILNWYEQDKDKLSQKKTGKIPTFEDYDKGEHL
;
A
#
# COMPACT_ATOMS: atom_id res chain seq x y z
N MET A 1 -21.34 -0.75 -16.88
CA MET A 1 -20.80 -0.49 -15.52
C MET A 1 -19.65 0.49 -15.70
N ALA A 2 -19.58 1.55 -14.90
CA ALA A 2 -18.52 2.54 -15.04
C ALA A 2 -17.18 1.97 -14.53
N ASP A 3 -16.12 2.19 -15.29
CA ASP A 3 -14.76 1.85 -14.87
C ASP A 3 -14.30 2.86 -13.81
N LYS A 4 -14.10 2.38 -12.58
CA LYS A 4 -13.59 3.20 -11.47
C LYS A 4 -12.12 2.93 -11.28
N ARG A 5 -11.31 3.99 -11.31
CA ARG A 5 -9.89 3.94 -10.97
C ARG A 5 -9.67 4.65 -9.63
N MET A 6 -8.92 4.01 -8.74
CA MET A 6 -8.59 4.53 -7.41
C MET A 6 -7.11 4.87 -7.33
N PHE A 7 -6.74 5.75 -6.41
CA PHE A 7 -5.34 6.11 -6.12
C PHE A 7 -5.10 6.04 -4.62
N SER A 8 -4.00 5.41 -4.22
CA SER A 8 -3.59 5.34 -2.83
C SER A 8 -2.88 6.63 -2.43
N LEU A 9 -3.33 7.28 -1.35
CA LEU A 9 -2.64 8.43 -0.75
C LEU A 9 -1.18 8.12 -0.40
N LYS A 10 -0.87 6.85 -0.08
CA LYS A 10 0.53 6.44 0.16
C LYS A 10 1.45 6.65 -1.04
N ILE A 11 0.90 6.71 -2.24
CA ILE A 11 1.66 6.94 -3.48
C ILE A 11 1.59 8.43 -3.85
N VAL A 12 0.40 9.01 -3.88
CA VAL A 12 0.20 10.38 -4.38
C VAL A 12 0.59 11.47 -3.37
N ASP A 13 0.64 11.15 -2.08
CA ASP A 13 1.14 12.08 -1.04
C ASP A 13 2.59 11.75 -0.64
N SER A 14 3.27 10.87 -1.39
CA SER A 14 4.69 10.59 -1.14
C SER A 14 5.58 11.74 -1.61
N ASP A 15 6.66 12.01 -0.89
CA ASP A 15 7.64 13.05 -1.28
C ASP A 15 8.13 12.83 -2.72
N LEU A 16 8.41 11.58 -3.10
CA LEU A 16 8.81 11.21 -4.47
C LEU A 16 7.81 11.66 -5.54
N PHE A 17 6.51 11.65 -5.23
CA PHE A 17 5.46 12.08 -6.15
C PHE A 17 5.27 13.60 -6.12
N LEU A 18 5.22 14.19 -4.93
CA LEU A 18 5.00 15.63 -4.73
C LEU A 18 6.19 16.47 -5.23
N ASP A 19 7.41 15.93 -5.22
CA ASP A 19 8.61 16.55 -5.77
C ASP A 19 8.60 16.66 -7.30
N MET A 20 7.72 15.92 -8.00
CA MET A 20 7.62 15.98 -9.45
C MET A 20 6.86 17.22 -9.93
N PRO A 21 7.14 17.75 -11.13
CA PRO A 21 6.34 18.82 -11.73
C PRO A 21 4.86 18.44 -11.82
N LEU A 22 3.96 19.42 -11.66
CA LEU A 22 2.50 19.21 -11.75
C LEU A 22 2.08 18.58 -13.08
N SER A 23 2.79 18.88 -14.18
CA SER A 23 2.58 18.26 -15.50
C SER A 23 2.85 16.75 -15.48
N SER A 24 3.92 16.32 -14.79
CA SER A 24 4.27 14.91 -14.60
C SER A 24 3.27 14.19 -13.70
N GLN A 25 2.86 14.83 -12.60
CA GLN A 25 1.81 14.31 -11.72
C GLN A 25 0.47 14.15 -12.48
N CYS A 26 0.09 15.17 -13.25
CA CYS A 26 -1.09 15.16 -14.10
C CYS A 26 -1.05 14.03 -15.13
N LEU A 27 0.09 13.88 -15.84
CA LEU A 27 0.29 12.79 -16.80
C LEU A 27 0.10 11.42 -16.14
N TYR A 28 0.66 11.20 -14.95
CA TYR A 28 0.50 9.95 -14.21
C TYR A 28 -0.97 9.59 -13.95
N PHE A 29 -1.78 10.56 -13.52
CA PHE A 29 -3.22 10.37 -13.32
C PHE A 29 -3.91 10.02 -14.65
N HIS A 30 -3.63 10.76 -15.73
CA HIS A 30 -4.25 10.54 -17.02
C HIS A 30 -3.89 9.21 -17.67
N LEU A 31 -2.65 8.74 -17.48
CA LEU A 31 -2.20 7.40 -17.89
C LEU A 31 -2.95 6.33 -17.10
N SER A 32 -3.01 6.47 -15.78
CA SER A 32 -3.69 5.52 -14.89
C SER A 32 -5.20 5.43 -15.16
N MET A 33 -5.85 6.54 -15.52
CA MET A 33 -7.27 6.53 -15.92
C MET A 33 -7.54 5.71 -17.19
N ARG A 34 -6.55 5.58 -18.06
CA ARG A 34 -6.67 4.94 -19.39
C ARG A 34 -5.95 3.59 -19.48
N ALA A 35 -5.37 3.13 -18.39
CA ALA A 35 -4.77 1.82 -18.29
C ALA A 35 -5.84 0.72 -18.26
N ASP A 36 -5.47 -0.49 -18.66
CA ASP A 36 -6.29 -1.70 -18.49
C ASP A 36 -6.25 -2.22 -17.04
N ASP A 37 -6.89 -3.35 -16.76
CA ASP A 37 -7.02 -3.87 -15.39
C ASP A 37 -5.72 -4.46 -14.81
N ASP A 38 -4.67 -4.58 -15.61
CA ASP A 38 -3.32 -4.91 -15.17
C ASP A 38 -2.38 -3.70 -15.10
N GLY A 39 -2.86 -2.53 -15.50
CA GLY A 39 -2.13 -1.27 -15.42
C GLY A 39 -1.33 -0.94 -16.68
N PHE A 40 -1.58 -1.63 -17.78
CA PHE A 40 -0.89 -1.41 -19.04
C PHE A 40 -1.57 -0.33 -19.88
N VAL A 41 -0.74 0.45 -20.58
CA VAL A 41 -1.16 1.50 -21.49
C VAL A 41 -0.44 1.29 -22.83
N ASN A 42 -1.23 1.05 -23.88
CA ASN A 42 -0.70 0.84 -25.23
C ASN A 42 -0.27 2.15 -25.92
N ASN A 43 -0.98 3.26 -25.64
CA ASN A 43 -0.87 4.51 -26.39
C ASN A 43 -0.45 5.70 -25.52
N PRO A 44 0.69 5.66 -24.79
CA PRO A 44 1.10 6.74 -23.90
C PRO A 44 1.32 8.05 -24.66
N LYS A 45 1.93 8.00 -25.86
CA LYS A 45 2.13 9.19 -26.72
C LYS A 45 0.83 9.87 -27.13
N LYS A 46 -0.25 9.09 -27.36
CA LYS A 46 -1.57 9.66 -27.67
C LYS A 46 -2.13 10.41 -26.46
N ILE A 47 -1.95 9.86 -25.26
CA ILE A 47 -2.42 10.49 -24.01
C ILE A 47 -1.67 11.80 -23.76
N ILE A 48 -0.34 11.79 -23.89
CA ILE A 48 0.50 12.99 -23.80
C ILE A 48 -0.02 14.09 -24.73
N LYS A 49 -0.30 13.75 -25.99
CA LYS A 49 -0.86 14.69 -26.97
C LYS A 49 -2.25 15.21 -26.59
N ILE A 50 -3.14 14.34 -26.07
CA ILE A 50 -4.51 14.72 -25.69
C ILE A 50 -4.50 15.72 -24.53
N ILE A 51 -3.60 15.55 -23.56
CA ILE A 51 -3.55 16.40 -22.37
C ILE A 51 -2.62 17.60 -22.53
N GLY A 52 -1.85 17.65 -23.63
CA GLY A 52 -0.86 18.70 -23.86
C GLY A 52 0.38 18.62 -22.96
N ALA A 53 0.73 17.43 -22.47
CA ALA A 53 1.95 17.21 -21.68
C ALA A 53 3.19 17.11 -22.56
N ASN A 54 4.38 17.26 -21.97
CA ASN A 54 5.64 17.08 -22.67
C ASN A 54 6.10 15.61 -22.60
N GLU A 55 6.85 15.13 -23.58
CA GLU A 55 7.50 13.82 -23.50
C GLU A 55 8.51 13.74 -22.34
N ASP A 56 9.07 14.88 -21.91
CA ASP A 56 9.95 14.94 -20.74
C ASP A 56 9.22 14.56 -19.43
N ASP A 57 7.92 14.84 -19.32
CA ASP A 57 7.12 14.41 -18.16
C ASP A 57 7.08 12.87 -18.06
N LEU A 58 7.00 12.18 -19.20
CA LEU A 58 7.05 10.72 -19.24
C LEU A 58 8.42 10.22 -18.80
N LYS A 59 9.51 10.88 -19.23
CA LYS A 59 10.87 10.53 -18.81
C LYS A 59 11.05 10.68 -17.30
N ILE A 60 10.48 11.73 -16.69
CA ILE A 60 10.49 11.93 -15.24
C ILE A 60 9.79 10.76 -14.54
N LEU A 61 8.60 10.36 -15.01
CA LEU A 61 7.86 9.22 -14.44
C LEU A 61 8.63 7.90 -14.55
N ILE A 62 9.38 7.70 -15.63
CA ILE A 62 10.23 6.52 -15.82
C ILE A 62 11.43 6.57 -14.86
N ALA A 63 12.13 7.71 -14.82
CA ALA A 63 13.32 7.88 -13.98
C ALA A 63 13.01 7.74 -12.48
N LYS A 64 11.83 8.21 -12.05
CA LYS A 64 11.34 8.08 -10.67
C LYS A 64 10.67 6.74 -10.38
N GLY A 65 10.54 5.84 -11.36
CA GLY A 65 10.00 4.49 -11.18
C GLY A 65 8.47 4.41 -11.05
N PHE A 66 7.72 5.43 -11.47
CA PHE A 66 6.25 5.41 -11.50
C PHE A 66 5.69 4.68 -12.72
N VAL A 67 6.50 4.56 -13.78
CA VAL A 67 6.15 3.92 -15.04
C VAL A 67 7.31 3.05 -15.53
N ILE A 68 7.01 1.85 -16.01
CA ILE A 68 7.98 0.98 -16.70
C ILE A 68 7.63 0.92 -18.18
N VAL A 69 8.63 1.04 -19.05
CA VAL A 69 8.49 1.00 -20.52
C VAL A 69 8.90 -0.36 -21.10
N PHE A 70 8.21 -0.77 -22.15
CA PHE A 70 8.52 -1.94 -22.97
C PHE A 70 8.85 -1.53 -24.41
N GLU A 71 9.50 -2.44 -25.14
CA GLU A 71 10.09 -2.18 -26.47
C GLU A 71 9.06 -1.73 -27.52
N ARG A 72 7.80 -2.19 -27.41
CA ARG A 72 6.72 -1.83 -28.35
C ARG A 72 6.05 -0.50 -28.06
N GLY A 73 6.62 0.33 -27.18
CA GLY A 73 6.01 1.60 -26.77
C GLY A 73 4.83 1.44 -25.80
N ILE A 74 4.67 0.23 -25.26
CA ILE A 74 3.73 -0.07 -24.18
C ILE A 74 4.38 0.31 -22.86
N ILE A 75 3.57 0.81 -21.93
CA ILE A 75 4.02 1.09 -20.57
C ILE A 75 3.12 0.40 -19.55
N VAL A 76 3.63 0.20 -18.33
CA VAL A 76 2.85 -0.25 -17.18
C VAL A 76 3.02 0.74 -16.02
N ILE A 77 1.92 1.01 -15.31
CA ILE A 77 1.91 1.79 -14.07
C ILE A 77 2.42 0.92 -12.93
N THR A 78 3.54 1.29 -12.29
CA THR A 78 4.21 0.41 -11.30
C THR A 78 3.37 0.15 -10.07
N HIS A 79 2.61 1.14 -9.62
CA HIS A 79 1.75 1.06 -8.42
C HIS A 79 0.33 0.58 -8.73
N TRP A 80 0.07 -0.03 -9.88
CA TRP A 80 -1.30 -0.32 -10.31
C TRP A 80 -2.09 -1.18 -9.31
N LYS A 81 -1.54 -2.32 -8.88
CA LYS A 81 -2.23 -3.24 -7.95
C LYS A 81 -2.32 -2.69 -6.53
N ILE A 82 -1.48 -1.70 -6.17
CA ILE A 82 -1.59 -0.93 -4.92
C ILE A 82 -2.79 0.01 -4.98
N ASN A 83 -2.96 0.67 -6.13
CA ASN A 83 -3.99 1.66 -6.36
C ASN A 83 -5.35 1.04 -6.62
N ASN A 84 -5.40 -0.08 -7.33
CA ASN A 84 -6.63 -0.67 -7.86
C ASN A 84 -6.75 -2.13 -7.44
N PHE A 85 -7.74 -2.40 -6.58
CA PHE A 85 -8.19 -3.75 -6.28
C PHE A 85 -9.44 -4.08 -7.12
N ILE A 86 -9.28 -4.94 -8.13
CA ILE A 86 -10.34 -5.32 -9.05
C ILE A 86 -10.84 -6.72 -8.68
N ARG A 87 -12.15 -6.87 -8.50
CA ARG A 87 -12.76 -8.16 -8.19
C ARG A 87 -12.63 -9.11 -9.39
N LYS A 88 -12.39 -10.40 -9.11
CA LYS A 88 -12.14 -11.44 -10.13
C LYS A 88 -13.26 -11.57 -11.17
N ASP A 89 -14.52 -11.36 -10.76
CA ASP A 89 -15.69 -11.46 -11.64
C ASP A 89 -15.78 -10.34 -12.68
N ARG A 90 -15.08 -9.22 -12.46
CA ARG A 90 -15.07 -8.05 -13.37
C ARG A 90 -13.75 -7.85 -14.09
N TYR A 91 -12.72 -8.56 -13.66
CA TYR A 91 -11.36 -8.41 -14.15
C TYR A 91 -11.24 -8.85 -15.61
N LYS A 92 -10.61 -8.01 -16.42
CA LYS A 92 -10.27 -8.33 -17.81
C LYS A 92 -8.75 -8.31 -17.97
N PRO A 93 -8.11 -9.45 -18.28
CA PRO A 93 -6.66 -9.50 -18.39
C PRO A 93 -6.16 -8.64 -19.54
N THR A 94 -4.94 -8.13 -19.38
CA THR A 94 -4.24 -7.44 -20.47
C THR A 94 -3.94 -8.37 -21.64
N LEU A 95 -3.78 -7.78 -22.83
CA LEU A 95 -3.33 -8.50 -24.03
C LEU A 95 -1.81 -8.71 -24.05
N TYR A 96 -1.08 -8.11 -23.11
CA TYR A 96 0.38 -8.09 -23.03
C TYR A 96 0.92 -9.17 -22.08
N GLU A 97 0.53 -10.42 -22.31
CA GLU A 97 0.88 -11.54 -21.42
C GLU A 97 2.40 -11.74 -21.30
N ASN A 98 3.15 -11.54 -22.38
CA ASN A 98 4.62 -11.65 -22.38
C ASN A 98 5.26 -10.59 -21.48
N GLU A 99 4.76 -9.36 -21.56
CA GLU A 99 5.21 -8.24 -20.74
C GLU A 99 4.88 -8.49 -19.26
N VAL A 100 3.70 -9.04 -18.95
CA VAL A 100 3.34 -9.46 -17.59
C VAL A 100 4.30 -10.52 -17.04
N GLN A 101 4.67 -11.52 -17.84
CA GLN A 101 5.61 -12.56 -17.41
C GLN A 101 7.01 -12.01 -17.12
N SER A 102 7.39 -10.90 -17.76
CA SER A 102 8.67 -10.21 -17.51
C SER A 102 8.67 -9.33 -16.25
N LEU A 103 7.52 -9.18 -15.59
CA LEU A 103 7.38 -8.41 -14.36
C LEU A 103 7.34 -9.32 -13.14
N SER A 104 8.06 -8.92 -12.10
CA SER A 104 7.87 -9.43 -10.74
C SER A 104 7.04 -8.45 -9.92
N GLN A 105 6.49 -8.92 -8.79
CA GLN A 105 5.71 -8.09 -7.87
C GLN A 105 6.33 -8.15 -6.48
N THR A 106 6.45 -6.98 -5.85
CA THR A 106 6.78 -6.91 -4.43
C THR A 106 5.64 -7.44 -3.57
N LYS A 107 5.93 -7.73 -2.29
CA LYS A 107 4.91 -8.05 -1.28
C LYS A 107 3.79 -7.00 -1.18
N ASN A 108 4.09 -5.76 -1.55
CA ASN A 108 3.15 -4.64 -1.49
C ASN A 108 2.33 -4.49 -2.78
N GLY A 109 2.60 -5.26 -3.84
CA GLY A 109 1.88 -5.18 -5.13
C GLY A 109 2.45 -4.16 -6.12
N MET A 110 3.65 -3.63 -5.88
CA MET A 110 4.37 -2.82 -6.87
C MET A 110 5.03 -3.73 -7.91
N TYR A 111 4.87 -3.41 -9.19
CA TYR A 111 5.57 -4.08 -10.29
C TYR A 111 7.05 -3.70 -10.32
N ILE A 112 7.89 -4.69 -10.58
CA ILE A 112 9.32 -4.56 -10.80
C ILE A 112 9.66 -5.26 -12.11
N LYS A 113 10.53 -4.66 -12.92
CA LYS A 113 11.11 -5.31 -14.09
C LYS A 113 12.60 -5.50 -13.83
N GLU A 114 13.05 -6.75 -13.79
CA GLU A 114 14.48 -7.07 -13.69
C GLU A 114 15.16 -6.80 -15.02
N VAL A 115 15.44 -5.51 -15.29
CA VAL A 115 16.34 -5.13 -16.38
C VAL A 115 17.68 -4.87 -15.74
N GLY A 116 18.71 -5.63 -16.14
CA GLY A 116 20.08 -5.37 -15.74
C GLY A 116 20.56 -4.04 -16.30
N CYS A 117 20.21 -2.92 -15.65
CA CYS A 117 20.75 -1.57 -15.79
C CYS A 117 20.11 -0.66 -14.71
N HIS A 118 20.85 -0.40 -13.62
CA HIS A 118 20.77 0.73 -12.69
C HIS A 118 19.36 1.25 -12.30
N LEU A 119 18.77 0.63 -11.27
CA LEU A 119 17.99 1.41 -10.30
C LEU A 119 18.86 1.67 -9.09
N VAL A 120 18.92 2.95 -8.73
CA VAL A 120 19.69 3.52 -7.65
C VAL A 120 19.39 2.76 -6.36
N ASP A 121 20.43 2.14 -5.83
CA ASP A 121 20.50 1.58 -4.50
C ASP A 121 20.30 2.71 -3.48
N GLN A 122 19.06 2.98 -3.08
CA GLN A 122 18.80 3.81 -1.91
C GLN A 122 18.95 2.93 -0.67
N ARG A 123 20.22 2.78 -0.30
CA ARG A 123 20.69 2.30 0.99
C ARG A 123 19.84 2.84 2.14
N LEU A 124 19.25 1.94 2.90
CA LEU A 124 19.37 1.96 4.36
C LEU A 124 20.14 0.70 4.74
N THR A 125 21.40 0.90 5.17
CA THR A 125 22.34 -0.14 5.58
C THR A 125 22.16 -0.46 7.06
N SER A 126 22.05 -1.75 7.39
CA SER A 126 22.76 -2.46 8.49
C SER A 126 22.08 -3.82 8.66
N GLY A 127 22.73 -4.99 8.66
CA GLY A 127 24.14 -5.33 8.80
C GLY A 127 24.45 -6.70 8.17
N GLN A 128 25.71 -7.08 8.32
CA GLN A 128 26.54 -7.92 7.47
C GLN A 128 26.47 -9.47 7.74
N PRO A 129 27.22 -10.31 6.99
CA PRO A 129 26.77 -11.60 6.44
C PRO A 129 27.39 -12.86 7.08
N SER A 130 26.97 -14.06 6.63
CA SER A 130 27.80 -15.28 6.63
C SER A 130 27.22 -16.30 5.63
N ILE A 131 27.86 -16.48 4.46
CA ILE A 131 28.74 -17.61 4.08
C ILE A 131 28.00 -18.93 3.73
N ASP A 132 27.97 -19.19 2.42
CA ASP A 132 28.29 -20.43 1.69
C ASP A 132 27.78 -21.80 2.21
N LYS A 133 26.85 -22.44 1.47
CA LYS A 133 27.11 -23.64 0.63
C LYS A 133 25.83 -24.33 0.17
N GLY A 134 25.83 -24.75 -1.09
CA GLY A 134 25.44 -26.13 -1.43
C GLY A 134 24.01 -26.41 -1.92
N ARG A 135 23.87 -26.40 -3.25
CA ARG A 135 23.29 -27.48 -4.09
C ARG A 135 21.98 -28.19 -3.67
N LEU A 136 21.08 -28.18 -4.68
CA LEU A 136 20.27 -29.27 -5.23
C LEU A 136 18.95 -29.66 -4.55
N ASP A 137 17.96 -29.66 -5.44
CA ASP A 137 16.84 -30.58 -5.59
C ASP A 137 15.69 -30.58 -4.59
N LYS A 138 14.52 -30.30 -5.18
CA LYS A 138 13.24 -31.00 -5.05
C LYS A 138 13.16 -32.00 -3.89
N VAL A 139 12.17 -31.79 -3.02
CA VAL A 139 11.12 -32.78 -2.66
C VAL A 139 10.12 -32.10 -1.72
N SER A 140 8.83 -32.30 -2.00
CA SER A 140 7.70 -32.00 -1.13
C SER A 140 7.89 -32.59 0.26
N ILE A 141 7.83 -31.78 1.32
CA ILE A 141 7.65 -32.29 2.69
C ILE A 141 6.68 -31.38 3.44
N ASP A 142 5.48 -31.93 3.63
CA ASP A 142 4.55 -31.63 4.72
C ASP A 142 5.31 -31.60 6.05
N LYS A 143 5.35 -30.47 6.77
CA LYS A 143 5.87 -30.44 8.13
C LYS A 143 5.39 -29.24 8.94
N GLY A 144 4.67 -29.55 10.03
CA GLY A 144 4.95 -28.95 11.33
C GLY A 144 4.11 -27.74 11.71
N ARG A 145 2.88 -27.99 12.12
CA ARG A 145 2.14 -27.14 13.06
C ARG A 145 2.91 -27.13 14.39
N GLU A 146 3.60 -26.04 14.69
CA GLU A 146 4.03 -25.71 16.06
C GLU A 146 2.97 -24.79 16.68
N GLU A 147 2.17 -25.38 17.57
CA GLU A 147 1.31 -24.65 18.49
C GLU A 147 2.19 -23.93 19.50
N SER A 148 2.24 -22.60 19.44
CA SER A 148 2.74 -21.79 20.55
C SER A 148 1.79 -21.97 21.73
N THR A 149 2.24 -22.71 22.75
CA THR A 149 1.52 -22.80 24.02
C THR A 149 1.40 -21.40 24.63
N PRO A 150 0.20 -21.00 25.08
CA PRO A 150 0.02 -19.70 25.70
C PRO A 150 0.75 -19.64 27.06
N PRO A 151 1.40 -18.52 27.40
CA PRO A 151 2.07 -18.34 28.68
C PRO A 151 1.07 -18.43 29.85
N PRO A 152 1.52 -18.86 31.05
CA PRO A 152 0.66 -18.98 32.22
C PRO A 152 0.00 -17.63 32.57
N ASN A 153 -1.30 -17.65 32.87
CA ASN A 153 -2.18 -16.50 33.17
C ASN A 153 -2.59 -15.58 32.00
N SER A 154 -2.64 -16.10 30.76
CA SER A 154 -3.23 -15.37 29.64
C SER A 154 -4.75 -15.56 29.55
N LYS A 155 -5.51 -14.47 29.44
CA LYS A 155 -6.95 -14.45 29.17
C LYS A 155 -7.22 -14.08 27.71
N LYS A 156 -8.39 -14.49 27.22
CA LYS A 156 -8.88 -14.15 25.88
C LYS A 156 -9.81 -12.94 25.95
N TYR A 157 -9.66 -12.03 25.01
CA TYR A 157 -10.38 -10.75 24.95
C TYR A 157 -10.93 -10.51 23.53
N GLY A 158 -11.87 -9.56 23.43
CA GLY A 158 -12.58 -9.20 22.20
C GLY A 158 -13.80 -10.08 21.90
N GLU A 159 -14.69 -9.56 21.05
CA GLU A 159 -15.94 -10.22 20.63
C GLU A 159 -15.71 -11.64 20.10
N TYR A 160 -14.59 -11.86 19.39
CA TYR A 160 -14.24 -13.16 18.80
C TYR A 160 -13.28 -14.00 19.64
N GLN A 161 -12.93 -13.58 20.86
CA GLN A 161 -12.05 -14.32 21.79
C GLN A 161 -10.71 -14.75 21.16
N ASN A 162 -10.15 -13.88 20.31
CA ASN A 162 -8.99 -14.14 19.46
C ASN A 162 -7.80 -13.23 19.79
N ILE A 163 -7.88 -12.50 20.91
CA ILE A 163 -6.79 -11.69 21.45
C ILE A 163 -6.39 -12.32 22.77
N ILE A 164 -5.12 -12.68 22.89
CA ILE A 164 -4.53 -13.25 24.10
C ILE A 164 -3.71 -12.18 24.79
N LEU A 165 -4.07 -11.84 26.04
CA LEU A 165 -3.35 -10.88 26.88
C LEU A 165 -3.18 -11.46 28.28
N THR A 166 -2.08 -11.16 28.95
CA THR A 166 -1.94 -11.41 30.40
C THR A 166 -2.66 -10.34 31.21
N ASP A 167 -2.98 -10.64 32.47
CA ASP A 167 -3.59 -9.66 33.38
C ASP A 167 -2.72 -8.40 33.55
N GLU A 168 -1.40 -8.55 33.55
CA GLU A 168 -0.44 -7.44 33.59
C GLU A 168 -0.49 -6.57 32.33
N GLN A 169 -0.51 -7.21 31.15
CA GLN A 169 -0.61 -6.50 29.87
C GLN A 169 -1.94 -5.76 29.73
N TYR A 170 -3.04 -6.39 30.14
CA TYR A 170 -4.36 -5.77 30.12
C TYR A 170 -4.42 -4.55 31.04
N LYS A 171 -3.88 -4.66 32.27
CA LYS A 171 -3.80 -3.52 33.21
C LYS A 171 -2.93 -2.39 32.65
N ALA A 172 -1.78 -2.71 32.06
CA ALA A 172 -0.91 -1.73 31.41
C ALA A 172 -1.59 -1.03 30.21
N LEU A 173 -2.45 -1.74 29.46
CA LEU A 173 -3.29 -1.12 28.43
C LEU A 173 -4.32 -0.19 29.04
N GLN A 174 -5.01 -0.59 30.11
CA GLN A 174 -5.97 0.28 30.80
C GLN A 174 -5.34 1.56 31.33
N GLU A 175 -4.13 1.50 31.88
CA GLU A 175 -3.40 2.68 32.36
C GLU A 175 -2.99 3.62 31.21
N LYS A 176 -2.52 3.07 30.07
CA LYS A 176 -2.03 3.85 28.92
C LYS A 176 -3.14 4.38 28.01
N LEU A 177 -4.15 3.56 27.71
CA LEU A 177 -5.21 3.84 26.74
C LEU A 177 -6.49 4.34 27.41
N GLN A 178 -6.64 4.16 28.72
CA GLN A 178 -7.80 4.57 29.51
C GLN A 178 -9.11 4.07 28.87
N SER A 179 -10.04 4.97 28.54
CA SER A 179 -11.35 4.65 27.94
C SER A 179 -11.26 4.05 26.53
N HIS A 180 -10.10 4.11 25.87
CA HIS A 180 -9.91 3.54 24.53
C HIS A 180 -9.47 2.08 24.54
N THR A 181 -9.19 1.49 25.71
CA THR A 181 -8.67 0.13 25.84
C THR A 181 -9.57 -0.91 25.17
N ASP A 182 -10.86 -0.93 25.54
CA ASP A 182 -11.82 -1.90 24.98
C ASP A 182 -12.06 -1.66 23.49
N THR A 183 -12.06 -0.40 23.06
CA THR A 183 -12.22 -0.03 21.65
C THR A 183 -11.07 -0.58 20.79
N MET A 184 -9.84 -0.50 21.29
CA MET A 184 -8.65 -0.95 20.57
C MET A 184 -8.52 -2.48 20.57
N ILE A 185 -8.89 -3.14 21.67
CA ILE A 185 -9.02 -4.60 21.74
C ILE A 185 -10.04 -5.06 20.69
N GLU A 186 -11.23 -4.46 20.65
CA GLU A 186 -12.27 -4.88 19.72
C GLU A 186 -11.89 -4.63 18.25
N LYS A 187 -11.22 -3.50 17.97
CA LYS A 187 -10.69 -3.19 16.64
C LYS A 187 -9.73 -4.28 16.15
N LEU A 188 -8.80 -4.72 17.00
CA LEU A 188 -7.87 -5.80 16.65
C LEU A 188 -8.60 -7.14 16.51
N SER A 189 -9.60 -7.41 17.36
CA SER A 189 -10.38 -8.66 17.35
C SER A 189 -11.09 -8.85 16.01
N ARG A 190 -11.79 -7.82 15.54
CA ARG A 190 -12.45 -7.79 14.21
C ARG A 190 -11.47 -7.92 13.06
N TYR A 191 -10.32 -7.27 13.16
CA TYR A 191 -9.31 -7.32 12.09
C TYR A 191 -8.74 -8.73 11.90
N ILE A 192 -8.36 -9.40 13.00
CA ILE A 192 -7.88 -10.79 12.98
C ILE A 192 -8.96 -11.70 12.39
N LYS A 193 -10.21 -11.54 12.83
CA LYS A 193 -11.32 -12.39 12.36
C LYS A 193 -11.62 -12.22 10.86
N SER A 194 -11.57 -10.99 10.36
CA SER A 194 -11.90 -10.68 8.95
C SER A 194 -10.77 -10.97 7.98
N THR A 195 -9.51 -10.83 8.41
CA THR A 195 -8.34 -10.99 7.53
C THR A 195 -7.64 -12.34 7.65
N GLY A 196 -7.91 -13.09 8.73
CA GLY A 196 -7.23 -14.35 9.03
C GLY A 196 -5.77 -14.18 9.47
N LYS A 197 -5.32 -12.94 9.71
CA LYS A 197 -3.95 -12.67 10.17
C LYS A 197 -3.78 -13.04 11.64
N THR A 198 -2.63 -13.59 11.99
CA THR A 198 -2.23 -13.84 13.37
C THR A 198 -1.10 -12.90 13.76
N TYR A 199 -1.06 -12.54 15.04
CA TYR A 199 -0.05 -11.66 15.61
C TYR A 199 0.65 -12.41 16.74
N GLN A 200 1.97 -12.28 16.83
CA GLN A 200 2.77 -12.93 17.86
C GLN A 200 2.51 -12.31 19.25
N ASP A 201 2.34 -10.99 19.30
CA ASP A 201 2.06 -10.26 20.53
C ASP A 201 0.90 -9.26 20.30
N HIS A 202 -0.24 -9.55 20.91
CA HIS A 202 -1.41 -8.70 20.79
C HIS A 202 -1.29 -7.39 21.57
N TYR A 203 -0.55 -7.37 22.69
CA TYR A 203 -0.33 -6.17 23.51
C TYR A 203 0.43 -5.11 22.73
N VAL A 204 1.57 -5.48 22.14
CA VAL A 204 2.40 -4.55 21.33
C VAL A 204 1.62 -4.06 20.11
N THR A 205 0.84 -4.94 19.49
CA THR A 205 0.02 -4.57 18.32
C THR A 205 -1.02 -3.51 18.68
N ILE A 206 -1.70 -3.66 19.82
CA ILE A 206 -2.69 -2.68 20.31
C ILE A 206 -2.02 -1.33 20.62
N LEU A 207 -0.85 -1.35 21.28
CA LEU A 207 -0.10 -0.12 21.58
C LEU A 207 0.30 0.64 20.31
N ASN A 208 0.90 -0.05 19.34
CA ASN A 208 1.34 0.58 18.09
C ASN A 208 0.17 1.21 17.33
N TRP A 209 -0.98 0.54 17.29
CA TRP A 209 -2.18 1.09 16.65
C TRP A 209 -2.71 2.32 17.40
N TYR A 210 -2.68 2.30 18.73
CA TYR A 210 -3.12 3.43 19.53
C TYR A 210 -2.21 4.65 19.34
N GLU A 211 -0.88 4.45 19.33
CA GLU A 211 0.07 5.54 19.10
C GLU A 211 -0.07 6.20 17.72
N GLN A 212 -0.46 5.43 16.70
CA GLN A 212 -0.74 5.95 15.35
C GLN A 212 -2.09 6.68 15.25
N ASP A 213 -3.07 6.31 16.09
CA ASP A 213 -4.43 6.82 16.02
C ASP A 213 -4.75 7.92 17.06
N LYS A 214 -3.95 8.08 18.11
CA LYS A 214 -4.19 9.06 19.20
C LYS A 214 -4.33 10.50 18.69
N ASP A 215 -3.55 10.88 17.68
CA ASP A 215 -3.59 12.23 17.09
C ASP A 215 -4.87 12.45 16.25
N LYS A 216 -5.42 11.37 15.69
CA LYS A 216 -6.70 11.38 14.94
C LYS A 216 -7.92 11.31 15.85
N LEU A 217 -7.77 10.79 17.07
CA LEU A 217 -8.83 10.71 18.09
C LEU A 217 -8.97 12.02 18.90
N SER A 218 -7.93 12.87 18.95
CA SER A 218 -7.93 14.15 19.68
C SER A 218 -8.58 15.32 18.91
N GLN A 219 -8.63 15.25 17.57
CA GLN A 219 -9.21 16.32 16.76
C GLN A 219 -10.75 16.29 16.78
N LYS A 220 -11.35 17.10 17.66
CA LYS A 220 -12.77 17.49 17.55
C LYS A 220 -13.02 18.08 16.16
N LYS A 221 -13.89 17.44 15.37
CA LYS A 221 -14.35 17.97 14.08
C LYS A 221 -15.13 19.26 14.29
N THR A 222 -14.48 20.41 14.16
CA THR A 222 -15.12 21.70 13.85
C THR A 222 -14.59 22.18 12.51
N GLY A 223 -15.16 21.66 11.43
CA GLY A 223 -14.97 22.20 10.09
C GLY A 223 -16.33 22.31 9.43
N LYS A 224 -16.94 23.50 9.49
CA LYS A 224 -18.02 23.86 8.57
C LYS A 224 -17.40 23.92 7.18
N ILE A 225 -17.96 23.18 6.24
CA ILE A 225 -17.61 23.24 4.82
C ILE A 225 -18.09 24.61 4.32
N PRO A 226 -17.22 25.50 3.82
CA PRO A 226 -17.64 26.79 3.27
C PRO A 226 -18.53 26.59 2.05
N THR A 227 -19.57 27.41 1.94
CA THR A 227 -20.50 27.40 0.81
C THR A 227 -19.93 28.22 -0.36
N PHE A 228 -20.35 27.92 -1.59
CA PHE A 228 -19.88 28.61 -2.80
C PHE A 228 -20.04 30.15 -2.72
N GLU A 229 -21.05 30.62 -1.99
CA GLU A 229 -21.34 32.03 -1.72
C GLU A 229 -20.26 32.75 -0.89
N ASP A 230 -19.41 32.01 -0.17
CA ASP A 230 -18.33 32.58 0.65
C ASP A 230 -17.09 32.94 -0.19
N TYR A 231 -16.94 32.38 -1.40
CA TYR A 231 -15.81 32.66 -2.30
C TYR A 231 -16.02 33.89 -3.19
N ASP A 232 -17.27 34.32 -3.39
CA ASP A 232 -17.62 35.43 -4.28
C ASP A 232 -17.52 36.80 -3.59
N LYS A 233 -17.33 36.80 -2.26
CA LYS A 233 -17.01 37.99 -1.48
C LYS A 233 -15.49 38.15 -1.43
N GLY A 234 -14.94 38.69 -2.50
CA GLY A 234 -13.51 38.96 -2.65
C GLY A 234 -12.96 39.99 -1.66
N GLU A 235 -12.76 39.58 -0.40
CA GLU A 235 -11.88 40.26 0.56
C GLU A 235 -11.01 39.23 1.27
N HIS A 236 -9.95 38.80 0.60
CA HIS A 236 -8.76 38.26 1.27
C HIS A 236 -7.52 38.86 0.62
N LEU A 237 -7.12 40.03 1.12
CA LEU A 237 -5.73 40.50 1.19
C LEU A 237 -5.27 40.34 2.64
#